data_AF-A0A7S2MF77-F1
#
_entry.id   AF-A0A7S2MF77-F1
#
_cell.length_a   1.000
_cell.length_b   1.000
_cell.length_c   1.000
_cell.angle_alpha   90.00
_cell.angle_beta   90.00
_cell.angle_gamma   90.00
#
_symmetry.space_group_name_H-M   'P 1'
#
loop_
_entity.id
_entity.type
_entity.pdbx_description
1 polymer ?
#
loop_
_entity_poly.entity_id
_entity_poly.type
_entity_poly.pdbx_seq_one_letter_code
_entity_poly.pdbx_strand_id
1 'polypeptide(L)'
;EVVGYSWGAPLPPALRADFDVILCGDLLYHVWSGRLLTEFLTTLQYLHRAGGAGVRGVPELIFGFQVRSGRQESQVLDAVARRLGLTQAEIPVEPSEHGADAPLVKEAKYRL
;
A
#
# COMPACT_ATOMS: atom_id res chain seq x y z
N GLU A 1 -14.75 -0.10 11.83
CA GLU A 1 -15.28 -1.47 11.60
C GLU A 1 -14.17 -2.33 11.04
N VAL A 2 -14.14 -3.62 11.37
CA VAL A 2 -13.17 -4.56 10.77
C VAL A 2 -13.87 -5.35 9.68
N VAL A 3 -13.33 -5.28 8.46
CA VAL A 3 -13.89 -5.97 7.29
C VAL A 3 -12.86 -6.97 6.78
N GLY A 4 -13.20 -8.25 6.81
CA GLY A 4 -12.37 -9.29 6.21
C GLY A 4 -12.45 -9.23 4.68
N TYR A 5 -11.30 -9.27 4.01
CA TYR A 5 -11.24 -9.30 2.55
C TYR A 5 -10.05 -10.13 2.08
N SER A 6 -10.31 -10.96 1.07
CA SER A 6 -9.28 -11.72 0.35
C SER A 6 -9.10 -11.12 -1.04
N TRP A 7 -7.86 -10.88 -1.45
CA TRP A 7 -7.57 -10.39 -2.79
C TRP A 7 -8.13 -11.33 -3.86
N GLY A 8 -8.62 -10.75 -4.96
CA GLY A 8 -9.30 -11.47 -6.04
C GLY A 8 -10.77 -11.78 -5.76
N ALA A 9 -11.25 -11.64 -4.52
CA ALA A 9 -12.68 -11.67 -4.24
C ALA A 9 -13.35 -10.32 -4.62
N PRO A 10 -14.67 -10.30 -4.86
CA PRO A 10 -15.41 -9.06 -5.01
C PRO A 10 -15.28 -8.16 -3.77
N LEU A 11 -15.09 -6.85 -3.96
CA LEU A 11 -15.00 -5.93 -2.83
C LEU A 11 -16.33 -5.89 -2.04
N PRO A 12 -16.28 -6.09 -0.70
CA PRO A 12 -17.42 -5.85 0.18
C PRO A 12 -17.93 -4.41 0.07
N PRO A 13 -19.24 -4.15 0.25
CA PRO A 13 -19.80 -2.79 0.19
C PRO A 13 -19.08 -1.79 1.10
N ALA A 14 -18.68 -2.22 2.30
CA ALA A 14 -17.95 -1.38 3.26
C ALA A 14 -16.57 -0.92 2.77
N LEU A 15 -15.94 -1.63 1.83
CA LEU A 15 -14.67 -1.24 1.20
C LEU A 15 -14.85 -0.48 -0.11
N ARG A 16 -16.09 -0.23 -0.55
CA ARG A 16 -16.38 0.61 -1.74
C ARG A 16 -16.56 2.09 -1.38
N ALA A 17 -16.29 2.45 -0.13
CA ALA A 17 -16.31 3.84 0.32
C ALA A 17 -15.10 4.61 -0.22
N ASP A 18 -15.22 5.93 -0.23
CA ASP A 18 -14.10 6.81 -0.56
C ASP A 18 -13.15 6.85 0.64
N PHE A 19 -11.88 6.49 0.40
CA PHE A 19 -10.81 6.61 1.38
C PHE A 19 -10.01 7.86 1.07
N ASP A 20 -9.62 8.61 2.11
CA ASP A 20 -8.65 9.70 1.95
C ASP A 20 -7.22 9.13 1.91
N VAL A 21 -6.98 8.02 2.62
CA VAL A 21 -5.67 7.34 2.75
C VAL A 21 -5.86 5.82 2.72
N ILE A 22 -4.98 5.13 1.99
CA ILE A 22 -4.87 3.67 1.98
C ILE A 22 -3.51 3.28 2.55
N LEU A 23 -3.52 2.52 3.65
CA LEU A 23 -2.31 2.04 4.33
C LEU A 23 -2.01 0.59 3.94
N CYS A 24 -0.79 0.35 3.47
CA CYS A 24 -0.27 -0.96 3.07
C CYS A 24 0.89 -1.35 4.01
N GLY A 25 0.60 -2.15 5.04
CA GLY A 25 1.58 -2.61 6.04
C GLY A 25 2.06 -4.04 5.81
N ASP A 26 3.38 -4.28 5.76
CA ASP A 26 3.99 -5.62 5.65
C ASP A 26 3.50 -6.52 4.48
N LEU A 27 2.80 -5.94 3.50
CA LEU A 27 2.16 -6.69 2.42
C LEU A 27 3.15 -7.23 1.39
N LEU A 28 4.36 -6.67 1.32
CA LEU A 28 5.31 -6.95 0.24
C LEU A 28 5.99 -8.32 0.36
N TYR A 29 5.91 -8.98 1.52
CA TYR A 29 6.44 -10.34 1.71
C TYR A 29 5.50 -11.41 1.14
N HIS A 30 4.19 -11.18 1.18
CA HIS A 30 3.17 -12.19 0.83
C HIS A 30 2.75 -12.17 -0.64
N VAL A 31 3.15 -11.15 -1.40
CA VAL A 31 2.90 -11.05 -2.84
C VAL A 31 3.95 -11.89 -3.60
N TRP A 32 3.96 -13.19 -3.32
CA TRP A 32 4.96 -14.14 -3.83
C TRP A 32 4.55 -14.75 -5.17
N SER A 33 3.25 -14.73 -5.50
CA SER A 33 2.74 -15.18 -6.79
C SER A 33 2.35 -13.99 -7.66
N GLY A 34 2.66 -14.05 -8.96
CA GLY A 34 2.23 -13.03 -9.93
C GLY A 34 0.72 -12.85 -9.98
N ARG A 35 -0.04 -13.89 -9.61
CA ARG A 35 -1.49 -13.83 -9.43
C ARG A 35 -1.87 -12.92 -8.26
N LEU A 36 -1.32 -13.15 -7.07
CA LEU A 36 -1.57 -12.31 -5.89
C LEU A 36 -1.18 -10.85 -6.16
N LEU A 37 -0.08 -10.61 -6.88
CA LEU A 37 0.33 -9.25 -7.28
C LEU A 37 -0.73 -8.60 -8.16
N THR A 38 -1.23 -9.33 -9.15
CA THR A 38 -2.25 -8.82 -10.07
C THR A 38 -3.56 -8.52 -9.33
N GLU A 39 -3.98 -9.41 -8.43
CA GLU A 39 -5.18 -9.24 -7.62
C GLU A 39 -5.05 -8.02 -6.69
N PHE A 40 -3.91 -7.89 -5.99
CA PHE A 40 -3.59 -6.72 -5.15
C PHE A 40 -3.62 -5.40 -5.94
N LEU A 41 -2.91 -5.34 -7.08
CA LEU A 41 -2.89 -4.15 -7.95
C LEU A 41 -4.28 -3.80 -8.48
N THR A 42 -5.11 -4.80 -8.77
CA THR A 42 -6.49 -4.59 -9.24
C THR A 42 -7.36 -4.00 -8.14
N THR A 43 -7.24 -4.50 -6.90
CA THR A 43 -7.91 -3.93 -5.73
C THR A 43 -7.51 -2.47 -5.52
N LEU A 44 -6.21 -2.16 -5.52
CA LEU A 44 -5.75 -0.78 -5.35
C LEU A 44 -6.25 0.13 -6.47
N GLN A 45 -6.24 -0.34 -7.72
CA GLN A 45 -6.76 0.44 -8.84
C GLN A 45 -8.25 0.73 -8.72
N TYR A 46 -9.03 -0.23 -8.22
CA TYR A 46 -10.45 -0.02 -7.96
C TYR A 46 -10.64 1.06 -6.90
N LEU A 47 -9.97 0.94 -5.76
CA LEU A 47 -10.08 1.89 -4.64
C LEU A 47 -9.62 3.30 -5.05
N HIS A 48 -8.53 3.39 -5.80
CA HIS A 48 -8.00 4.65 -6.31
C HIS A 48 -8.94 5.35 -7.31
N ARG A 49 -9.65 4.58 -8.15
CA ARG A 49 -10.62 5.12 -9.11
C ARG A 49 -11.97 5.43 -8.49
N ALA A 50 -12.40 4.65 -7.50
CA ALA A 50 -13.64 4.88 -6.78
C ALA A 50 -13.64 6.28 -6.13
N GLY A 51 -12.53 6.64 -5.44
CA GLY A 51 -12.37 7.98 -4.87
C GLY A 51 -12.38 9.09 -5.92
N GLY A 52 -11.75 8.88 -7.08
CA GLY A 52 -11.70 9.88 -8.16
C GLY A 52 -13.03 10.17 -8.87
N ALA A 53 -14.08 9.37 -8.65
CA ALA A 53 -15.41 9.61 -9.20
C ALA A 53 -16.30 10.49 -8.27
N GLY A 54 -15.82 10.84 -7.08
CA GLY A 54 -16.50 11.65 -6.08
C GLY A 54 -15.96 13.08 -5.94
N VAL A 55 -16.51 13.83 -4.98
CA VAL A 55 -16.09 15.20 -4.59
C VAL A 55 -14.75 15.22 -3.85
N ARG A 56 -14.33 14.07 -3.30
CA ARG A 56 -13.04 13.90 -2.63
C ARG A 56 -12.00 13.39 -3.62
N GLY A 57 -10.77 13.88 -3.50
CA GLY A 57 -9.70 13.59 -4.45
C GLY A 57 -9.25 12.13 -4.45
N VAL A 58 -8.22 11.85 -5.25
CA VAL A 58 -7.56 10.54 -5.29
C VAL A 58 -6.96 10.20 -3.92
N PRO A 59 -7.16 8.97 -3.39
CA PRO A 59 -6.56 8.57 -2.11
C PRO A 59 -5.05 8.57 -2.17
N GLU A 60 -4.42 8.98 -1.07
CA GLU A 60 -2.99 8.81 -0.87
C GLU A 60 -2.66 7.36 -0.50
N LEU A 61 -1.59 6.80 -1.08
CA LEU A 61 -1.15 5.43 -0.81
C LEU A 61 0.12 5.45 0.01
N ILE A 62 0.06 4.87 1.23
CA ILE A 62 1.20 4.82 2.13
C ILE A 62 1.60 3.36 2.34
N PHE A 63 2.83 3.03 1.96
CA PHE A 63 3.46 1.75 2.24
C PHE A 63 4.40 1.92 3.42
N GLY A 64 4.26 1.10 4.46
CA GLY A 64 5.09 1.20 5.66
C GLY A 64 5.15 -0.09 6.45
N PHE A 65 5.91 -0.08 7.55
CA PHE A 65 6.23 -1.24 8.40
C PHE A 65 7.10 -2.29 7.71
N GLN A 66 8.04 -2.88 8.47
CA GLN A 66 9.02 -3.92 8.11
C GLN A 66 9.29 -4.19 6.62
N VAL A 67 9.52 -3.13 5.85
CA VAL A 67 10.00 -3.24 4.49
C VAL A 67 11.51 -3.34 4.53
N ARG A 68 12.02 -4.57 4.46
CA ARG A 68 13.44 -4.76 4.14
C ARG A 68 13.63 -4.26 2.71
N SER A 69 14.12 -3.02 2.59
CA SER A 69 14.52 -2.31 1.37
C SER A 69 15.22 -3.24 0.38
N GLY A 70 14.42 -3.92 -0.44
CA GLY A 70 14.86 -5.04 -1.25
C GLY A 70 14.32 -4.93 -2.67
N ARG A 71 14.96 -5.62 -3.60
CA ARG A 71 14.57 -5.59 -5.03
C ARG A 71 13.08 -5.87 -5.26
N GLN A 72 12.48 -6.76 -4.46
CA GLN A 72 11.08 -7.12 -4.56
C GLN A 72 10.15 -5.97 -4.18
N GLU A 73 10.47 -5.27 -3.09
CA GLU A 73 9.70 -4.12 -2.66
C GLU A 73 9.70 -3.04 -3.74
N SER A 74 10.88 -2.69 -4.26
CA SER A 74 10.99 -1.71 -5.34
C SER A 74 10.16 -2.15 -6.55
N GLN A 75 10.18 -3.42 -6.92
CA GLN A 75 9.37 -3.94 -8.02
C GLN A 75 7.86 -3.79 -7.79
N VAL A 76 7.37 -4.02 -6.58
CA VAL A 76 5.94 -3.85 -6.27
C VAL A 76 5.58 -2.38 -6.25
N LEU A 77 6.38 -1.52 -5.61
CA LEU A 77 6.15 -0.08 -5.56
C LEU A 77 6.17 0.53 -6.97
N ASP A 78 7.14 0.16 -7.80
CA ASP A 78 7.22 0.56 -9.22
C ASP A 78 5.99 0.10 -10.00
N ALA A 79 5.53 -1.14 -9.76
CA ALA A 79 4.35 -1.68 -10.41
C ALA A 79 3.08 -0.93 -10.00
N VAL A 80 2.93 -0.58 -8.71
CA VAL A 80 1.81 0.24 -8.20
C VAL A 80 1.86 1.63 -8.83
N ALA A 81 2.99 2.33 -8.72
CA ALA A 81 3.18 3.67 -9.24
C ALA A 81 2.86 3.73 -10.74
N ARG A 82 3.38 2.78 -11.53
CA ARG A 82 3.09 2.70 -12.97
C ARG A 82 1.62 2.38 -13.26
N ARG A 83 1.01 1.46 -12.51
CA ARG A 83 -0.38 1.01 -12.74
C ARG A 83 -1.39 2.10 -12.45
N LEU A 84 -1.11 2.93 -11.45
CA LEU A 84 -1.99 3.99 -10.98
C LEU A 84 -1.63 5.37 -11.54
N GLY A 85 -0.46 5.52 -12.17
CA GLY A 85 0.01 6.79 -12.70
C GLY A 85 0.49 7.74 -11.59
N LEU A 86 1.06 7.18 -10.53
CA LEU A 86 1.50 7.90 -9.33
C LEU A 86 3.01 8.11 -9.32
N THR A 87 3.45 9.05 -8.49
CA THR A 87 4.86 9.36 -8.26
C THR A 87 5.26 8.91 -6.87
N GLN A 88 6.35 8.14 -6.77
CA GLN A 88 6.85 7.66 -5.49
C GLN A 88 7.69 8.73 -4.79
N ALA A 89 7.39 8.95 -3.51
CA ALA A 89 8.17 9.74 -2.58
C ALA A 89 8.52 8.90 -1.34
N GLU A 90 9.78 8.95 -0.92
CA GLU A 90 10.20 8.34 0.35
C GLU A 90 9.93 9.33 1.49
N ILE A 91 9.21 8.89 2.51
CA ILE A 91 9.02 9.64 3.76
C ILE A 91 10.12 9.21 4.71
N PRO A 92 11.06 10.11 5.08
CA PRO A 92 12.02 9.83 6.12
C PRO A 92 11.25 9.71 7.44
N VAL A 93 11.28 8.52 8.05
CA VAL A 93 10.85 8.36 9.42
C VAL A 93 12.08 8.61 10.28
N GLU A 94 12.08 9.72 11.03
CA GLU A 94 13.07 9.85 12.08
C GLU A 94 12.93 8.62 12.99
N PRO A 95 14.04 7.92 13.30
CA PRO A 95 13.98 6.80 14.21
C PRO A 95 13.44 7.32 15.54
N SER A 96 12.14 7.17 15.77
CA SER A 96 11.51 7.55 17.02
C SER A 96 12.21 6.80 18.12
N GLU A 97 12.48 7.49 19.23
CA GLU A 97 13.06 6.98 20.49
C GLU A 97 12.19 5.87 21.12
N HIS A 98 11.94 4.79 20.40
CA HIS A 98 11.14 3.65 20.81
C HIS A 98 12.02 2.41 20.78
N GLY A 99 12.72 2.22 21.91
CA GLY A 99 13.24 0.93 22.36
C GLY A 99 14.53 0.47 21.68
N ALA A 100 15.65 0.67 22.38
CA ALA A 100 17.00 0.27 22.00
C ALA A 100 17.26 -1.24 21.87
N ASP A 101 16.24 -2.10 21.72
CA ASP A 101 16.39 -3.57 21.67
C ASP A 101 15.71 -4.24 20.46
N ALA A 102 15.13 -3.50 19.52
CA ALA A 102 14.67 -4.05 18.24
C ALA A 102 15.75 -3.84 17.17
N PRO A 103 16.13 -4.86 16.36
CA PRO A 103 17.13 -4.70 15.31
C PRO A 103 16.69 -3.57 14.38
N LEU A 104 17.55 -2.57 14.18
CA LEU A 104 17.36 -1.41 13.30
C LEU A 104 16.65 -1.79 12.00
N VAL A 105 15.32 -1.67 12.01
CA VAL A 105 14.51 -1.69 10.81
C VAL A 105 14.62 -0.28 10.26
N LYS A 106 15.26 -0.11 9.10
CA LYS A 106 15.09 1.14 8.35
C LYS A 106 13.61 1.25 8.01
N GLU A 107 12.87 2.07 8.77
CA GLU A 107 11.48 2.40 8.47
C GLU A 107 11.45 3.34 7.27
N ALA A 108 11.71 2.83 6.07
CA ALA A 108 11.34 3.55 4.86
C ALA A 108 9.82 3.43 4.72
N LYS A 109 9.11 4.57 4.80
CA LYS A 109 7.68 4.64 4.47
C LYS A 109 7.57 5.32 3.11
N TYR A 110 6.89 4.71 2.15
CA TYR A 110 6.71 5.28 0.81
C TYR A 110 5.32 5.89 0.70
N ARG A 111 5.26 7.11 0.18
CA ARG A 111 4.04 7.83 -0.21
C ARG A 111 3.96 7.82 -1.73
N LEU A 112 2.87 7.28 -2.27
CA LEU A 112 2.55 7.28 -3.70
C LEU A 112 1.35 8.19 -3.96
#